data_AF-A0A964A2I5-F1
#
_entry.id   AF-A0A964A2I5-F1
#
_cell.length_a   1.000
_cell.length_b   1.000
_cell.length_c   1.000
_cell.angle_alpha   90.00
_cell.angle_beta   90.00
_cell.angle_gamma   90.00
#
_symmetry.space_group_name_H-M   'P 1'
#
loop_
_entity.id
_entity.type
_entity.pdbx_description
1 polymer ?
#
loop_
_entity_poly.entity_id
_entity_poly.type
_entity_poly.pdbx_seq_one_letter_code
_entity_poly.pdbx_strand_id
1 'polypeptide(L)'
;MELRPTCENCNKQLPNDSNEAMICTYDCTFCKDCVEQVLMNVCPNCGGGFEKRPTRPKEGLPKHPMRETPVFKPVDLEKFRVMLNRYRDIDPRNR
;
A
#
# COMPACT_ATOMS: atom_id res chain seq x y z
N MET A 1 8.25 10.82 -0.67
CA MET A 1 6.99 10.06 -0.62
C MET A 1 5.96 10.64 -1.56
N GLU A 2 5.49 9.81 -2.49
CA GLU A 2 4.43 10.14 -3.45
C GLU A 2 3.09 9.59 -2.95
N LEU A 3 2.04 10.42 -2.85
CA LEU A 3 0.73 9.94 -2.40
C LEU A 3 -0.02 9.30 -3.56
N ARG A 4 -0.17 7.97 -3.49
CA ARG A 4 -1.02 7.24 -4.43
C ARG A 4 -2.50 7.53 -4.14
N PRO A 5 -3.30 7.90 -5.15
CA PRO A 5 -4.71 8.21 -4.97
C PRO A 5 -5.61 6.97 -4.87
N THR A 6 -5.09 5.79 -5.17
CA THR A 6 -5.87 4.56 -5.20
C THR A 6 -5.08 3.37 -4.65
N CYS A 7 -5.81 2.31 -4.27
CA CYS A 7 -5.25 1.01 -3.93
C CYS A 7 -4.69 0.34 -5.19
N GLU A 8 -3.44 -0.12 -5.14
CA GLU A 8 -2.81 -0.77 -6.28
C GLU A 8 -3.49 -2.10 -6.67
N ASN A 9 -4.11 -2.80 -5.73
CA ASN A 9 -4.75 -4.10 -6.01
C ASN A 9 -6.19 -3.98 -6.53
N CYS A 10 -7.04 -3.19 -5.87
CA CYS A 10 -8.48 -3.15 -6.15
C CYS A 10 -8.97 -1.80 -6.70
N ASN A 11 -8.07 -0.84 -6.92
CA ASN A 11 -8.35 0.51 -7.39
C ASN A 11 -9.29 1.36 -6.50
N LYS A 12 -9.56 0.94 -5.26
CA LYS A 12 -10.33 1.73 -4.28
C LYS A 12 -9.70 3.12 -4.12
N GLN A 13 -10.53 4.16 -4.10
CA GLN A 13 -10.07 5.54 -3.89
C GLN A 13 -9.48 5.69 -2.48
N LEU A 14 -8.29 6.26 -2.41
CA LEU A 14 -7.52 6.51 -1.20
C LEU A 14 -7.08 7.98 -1.20
N PRO A 15 -8.02 8.94 -0.98
CA PRO A 15 -7.69 10.36 -0.91
C PRO A 15 -6.68 10.66 0.22
N ASN A 16 -6.14 11.88 0.26
CA ASN A 16 -5.12 12.27 1.23
C ASN A 16 -5.54 12.00 2.70
N ASP A 17 -6.81 12.22 3.01
CA ASP A 17 -7.46 12.03 4.32
C ASP A 17 -8.07 10.64 4.51
N SER A 18 -7.82 9.69 3.61
CA SER A 18 -8.30 8.32 3.75
C SER A 18 -7.73 7.65 5.00
N ASN A 19 -8.62 7.13 5.84
CA ASN A 19 -8.25 6.32 7.01
C ASN A 19 -7.91 4.86 6.66
N GLU A 20 -8.12 4.47 5.41
CA GLU A 20 -7.93 3.09 4.94
C GLU A 20 -6.65 2.93 4.12
N ALA A 21 -5.94 4.01 3.83
CA ALA A 21 -4.70 3.94 3.06
C ALA A 21 -3.56 3.38 3.92
N MET A 22 -2.97 2.30 3.42
CA MET A 22 -1.81 1.64 4.00
C MET A 22 -0.62 1.79 3.04
N ILE A 23 0.58 1.93 3.58
CA ILE A 23 1.80 2.16 2.80
C ILE A 23 2.97 1.32 3.31
N CYS A 24 3.83 0.85 2.40
CA CYS A 24 5.10 0.20 2.75
C CYS A 24 6.28 1.17 2.62
N THR A 25 7.50 0.72 2.95
CA THR A 25 8.71 1.56 2.88
C THR A 25 9.11 2.04 1.48
N TYR A 26 8.54 1.46 0.42
CA TYR A 26 8.78 1.84 -0.98
C TYR A 26 7.60 2.60 -1.59
N ASP A 27 6.74 3.17 -0.74
CA ASP A 27 5.57 3.95 -1.13
C ASP A 27 4.51 3.18 -1.97
N CYS A 28 4.51 1.84 -1.92
CA CYS A 28 3.40 1.06 -2.48
C CYS A 28 2.17 1.24 -1.60
N THR A 29 1.01 1.54 -2.21
CA THR A 29 -0.19 1.90 -1.46
C THR A 29 -1.34 0.93 -1.72
N PHE A 30 -1.93 0.42 -0.63
CA PHE A 30 -3.06 -0.50 -0.67
C PHE A 30 -4.12 -0.06 0.34
N CYS A 31 -5.37 -0.47 0.14
CA CYS A 31 -6.39 -0.27 1.17
C CYS A 31 -6.23 -1.28 2.30
N LYS A 32 -6.72 -0.92 3.50
CA LYS A 32 -6.74 -1.77 4.69
C LYS A 32 -7.29 -3.16 4.40
N ASP A 33 -8.42 -3.25 3.69
CA ASP A 33 -9.04 -4.53 3.33
C ASP A 33 -8.10 -5.43 2.51
N CYS A 34 -7.38 -4.88 1.53
CA CYS A 34 -6.41 -5.65 0.75
C CYS A 34 -5.22 -6.08 1.62
N VAL A 35 -4.73 -5.20 2.49
CA VAL A 35 -3.62 -5.51 3.41
C VAL A 35 -3.99 -6.67 4.34
N GLU A 36 -5.21 -6.67 4.87
CA GLU A 36 -5.68 -7.65 5.84
C GLU A 36 -6.13 -8.97 5.20
N GLN A 37 -6.83 -8.92 4.07
CA GLN A 37 -7.52 -10.09 3.51
C GLN A 37 -6.80 -10.74 2.33
N VAL A 38 -6.00 -9.97 1.58
CA VAL A 38 -5.34 -10.43 0.35
C VAL A 38 -3.84 -10.57 0.56
N LEU A 39 -3.24 -9.57 1.19
CA LEU A 39 -1.79 -9.44 1.31
C LEU A 39 -1.22 -10.00 2.61
N MET A 40 -2.06 -10.21 3.64
CA MET A 40 -1.67 -10.65 4.98
C MET A 40 -0.42 -9.92 5.52
N ASN A 41 -0.43 -8.59 5.41
CA ASN A 41 0.70 -7.72 5.78
C ASN A 41 2.05 -8.03 5.07
N VAL A 42 2.01 -8.55 3.83
CA VAL A 42 3.18 -8.73 2.96
C VAL A 42 2.99 -7.92 1.68
N CYS A 43 3.87 -6.96 1.43
CA CYS A 43 3.80 -6.16 0.22
C CYS A 43 4.14 -7.02 -1.02
N PRO A 44 3.28 -7.08 -2.05
CA PRO A 44 3.51 -7.91 -3.23
C PRO A 44 4.64 -7.38 -4.13
N ASN A 45 5.05 -6.12 -3.93
CA ASN A 45 6.11 -5.48 -4.71
C ASN A 45 7.49 -5.56 -4.02
N CYS A 46 7.57 -5.68 -2.69
CA CYS A 46 8.84 -5.63 -1.96
C CYS A 46 9.01 -6.63 -0.79
N GLY A 47 7.95 -7.35 -0.38
CA GLY A 47 7.98 -8.28 0.76
C GLY A 47 7.88 -7.62 2.15
N GLY A 48 7.99 -6.29 2.24
CA GLY A 48 7.88 -5.54 3.49
C GLY A 48 6.47 -5.53 4.11
N GLY A 49 6.37 -5.01 5.33
CA GLY A 49 5.08 -4.78 6.01
C GLY A 49 4.39 -3.48 5.57
N PHE A 50 3.21 -3.25 6.13
CA PHE A 50 2.41 -2.05 5.91
C PHE A 50 2.14 -1.29 7.20
N GLU A 51 2.13 0.03 7.08
CA GLU A 51 1.72 0.97 8.13
C GLU A 51 0.60 1.87 7.62
N LYS A 52 -0.11 2.55 8.53
CA LYS A 52 -1.11 3.56 8.13
C LYS A 52 -0.41 4.69 7.36
N ARG A 53 -0.90 5.02 6.17
CA ARG A 53 -0.35 6.10 5.34
C ARG A 53 -0.50 7.44 6.09
N PRO A 54 0.59 8.19 6.34
CA PRO A 54 0.48 9.52 6.93
C PRO A 54 -0.34 10.46 6.03
N THR A 55 -1.16 11.30 6.66
CA THR A 55 -1.92 12.36 5.97
C THR A 55 -1.04 13.59 5.78
N ARG A 56 -1.04 14.14 4.56
CA ARG A 56 -0.35 15.41 4.29
C ARG A 56 -1.21 16.57 4.78
N PRO A 57 -0.65 17.55 5.51
CA PRO A 57 -1.37 18.76 5.87
C PRO A 57 -1.94 19.47 4.63
N LYS A 58 -3.13 20.07 4.75
CA LYS A 58 -3.82 20.71 3.61
C LYS A 58 -2.96 21.77 2.92
N GLU A 59 -2.21 22.55 3.70
CA GLU A 59 -1.29 23.59 3.23
C GLU A 59 -0.09 23.04 2.43
N GLY A 60 0.25 21.75 2.63
CA GLY A 60 1.32 21.09 1.90
C GLY A 60 0.89 20.54 0.53
N LEU A 61 -0.42 20.40 0.28
CA LEU A 61 -0.94 19.81 -0.97
C LEU A 61 -0.62 20.64 -2.23
N PRO A 62 -0.68 21.98 -2.23
CA PRO A 62 -0.33 22.75 -3.43
C PRO A 62 1.14 22.56 -3.86
N LYS A 63 2.06 22.40 -2.90
CA LYS A 63 3.50 22.21 -3.16
C LYS A 63 3.85 20.75 -3.44
N HIS A 64 3.15 19.84 -2.78
CA HIS A 64 3.33 18.41 -2.88
C HIS A 64 1.95 17.77 -3.09
N PRO A 65 1.43 17.80 -4.33
CA PRO A 65 0.12 17.23 -4.61
C PRO A 65 0.15 15.70 -4.48
N MET A 66 -1.04 15.11 -4.51
CA MET A 66 -1.17 13.69 -4.77
C MET A 66 -0.80 13.40 -6.22
N ARG A 67 -0.44 12.16 -6.53
CA ARG A 67 -0.26 11.76 -7.92
C ARG A 67 -1.59 11.90 -8.67
N GLU A 68 -1.54 12.45 -9.87
CA GLU A 68 -2.71 12.63 -10.74
C GLU A 68 -3.20 11.29 -11.30
N THR A 69 -2.28 10.40 -11.65
CA THR A 69 -2.59 9.10 -12.23
C THR A 69 -2.64 7.99 -11.19
N PRO A 70 -3.69 7.15 -11.18
CA PRO A 70 -3.73 5.98 -10.31
C PRO A 70 -2.68 4.96 -10.75
N VAL A 71 -2.18 4.19 -9.77
CA VAL A 71 -1.41 2.97 -10.05
C VAL A 71 -2.37 1.83 -9.79
N PHE A 72 -2.81 1.15 -10.84
CA PHE A 72 -3.65 -0.03 -10.74
C PHE A 72 -2.87 -1.23 -11.29
N LYS A 73 -2.42 -2.08 -10.36
CA LYS A 73 -1.62 -3.28 -10.60
C LYS A 73 -2.16 -4.41 -9.72
N PRO A 74 -3.29 -5.03 -10.11
CA PRO A 74 -3.85 -6.19 -9.40
C PRO A 74 -2.81 -7.24 -9.12
N VAL A 75 -2.89 -7.84 -7.94
CA VAL A 75 -1.94 -8.86 -7.51
C VAL A 75 -2.22 -10.15 -8.28
N ASP A 76 -1.19 -10.66 -8.94
CA ASP A 76 -1.16 -12.03 -9.43
C ASP A 76 -0.97 -12.96 -8.23
N LEU A 77 -2.07 -13.57 -7.78
CA LEU A 77 -2.09 -14.39 -6.56
C LEU A 77 -1.16 -15.60 -6.64
N GLU A 78 -1.00 -16.21 -7.82
CA GLU A 78 -0.16 -17.39 -7.96
C GLU A 78 1.31 -17.03 -7.79
N LYS A 79 1.75 -15.95 -8.45
CA LYS A 79 3.11 -15.43 -8.27
C LYS A 79 3.36 -14.93 -6.85
N PHE A 80 2.38 -14.22 -6.29
CA PHE A 80 2.50 -13.62 -4.97
C PHE A 80 2.56 -14.67 -3.85
N ARG A 81 1.90 -15.84 -4.02
CA ARG A 81 1.87 -16.91 -3.01
C ARG A 81 3.25 -17.37 -2.54
N VAL A 82 4.24 -17.38 -3.44
CA VAL A 82 5.64 -17.70 -3.08
C VAL A 82 6.22 -16.69 -2.09
N MET A 83 6.01 -15.39 -2.34
CA MET A 83 6.49 -14.31 -1.48
C MET A 83 5.69 -14.25 -0.17
N LEU A 84 4.38 -14.44 -0.25
CA LEU A 84 3.47 -14.47 0.89
C LEU A 84 3.89 -15.54 1.89
N ASN A 85 4.07 -16.79 1.43
CA ASN A 85 4.47 -17.90 2.29
C ASN A 85 5.85 -17.72 2.91
N ARG A 86 6.75 -16.96 2.28
CA ARG A 86 8.06 -16.65 2.82
C ARG A 86 8.00 -15.70 4.02
N TYR A 87 7.08 -14.73 4.01
CA TYR A 87 7.15 -13.58 4.91
C TYR A 87 5.94 -13.37 5.83
N ARG A 88 4.77 -13.95 5.54
CA ARG A 88 3.53 -13.66 6.27
C ARG A 88 3.61 -13.97 7.77
N ASP A 89 4.39 -14.98 8.13
CA ASP A 89 4.52 -15.47 9.51
C ASP A 89 5.76 -14.88 10.22
N ILE A 90 6.46 -13.95 9.55
CA ILE A 90 7.65 -13.26 10.08
C ILE A 90 7.29 -11.78 10.29
N ASP A 91 7.58 -11.28 11.49
CA ASP A 91 7.43 -9.84 11.80
C ASP A 91 8.17 -9.00 10.76
N PRO A 92 7.57 -7.94 10.18
CA PRO A 92 8.19 -7.12 9.14
C PRO A 92 9.60 -6.60 9.47
N ARG A 93 9.94 -6.42 10.75
CA ARG A 93 11.26 -5.96 11.21
C ARG A 93 12.32 -7.06 11.20
N ASN A 94 11.92 -8.32 11.01
CA ASN A 94 12.75 -9.51 11.03
C ASN A 94 12.74 -10.29 9.68
N ARG A 95 12.20 -9.69 8.61
CA ARG A 95 12.11 -10.31 7.27
C ARG A 95 13.40 -10.21 6.47
#